data_AF-A0A3L7VQG9-F1
#
_entry.id   AF-A0A3L7VQG9-F1
#
_cell.length_a   1.000
_cell.length_b   1.000
_cell.length_c   1.000
_cell.angle_alpha   90.00
_cell.angle_beta   90.00
_cell.angle_gamma   90.00
#
_symmetry.space_group_name_H-M   'P 1'
#
loop_
_entity.id
_entity.type
_entity.pdbx_description
1 polymer ?
#
loop_
_entity_poly.entity_id
_entity_poly.type
_entity_poly.pdbx_seq_one_letter_code
_entity_poly.pdbx_strand_id
1 'polypeptide(L)'
;MTGRILIGTDEAGYGPNLGPLTVAATAWHLPDGVEPLDLWEELKSVLTSAPERGDQRLFVADSKKVFSSGEGLESLEVAVLAFLTLINVDTASIDQVCRAISMPTQVAPFSHAYQAEPWNTTPGLTLPVDSSEDHISEWVATLNAELAKRGIRLLGIRARVMFPEEFNQLVAQTDSKGVVLSNATLQLVRDLADACAADAELSEKATLVVCDKHGGRNRYDELI
;
A
#
# COMPACT_ATOMS: atom_id res chain seq x y z
N MET A 1 -1.54 11.47 -22.59
CA MET A 1 -2.81 11.37 -21.82
C MET A 1 -2.92 12.59 -20.94
N THR A 2 -4.10 13.17 -20.81
CA THR A 2 -4.40 14.23 -19.83
C THR A 2 -4.88 13.57 -18.53
N GLY A 3 -4.69 14.22 -17.38
CA GLY A 3 -5.02 13.64 -16.09
C GLY A 3 -4.17 14.16 -14.94
N ARG A 4 -4.21 13.44 -13.81
CA ARG A 4 -3.40 13.71 -12.62
C ARG A 4 -2.88 12.43 -11.97
N ILE A 5 -1.89 12.57 -11.11
CA ILE A 5 -1.41 11.51 -10.24
C ILE A 5 -2.10 11.65 -8.87
N LEU A 6 -2.59 10.55 -8.32
CA LEU A 6 -3.07 10.43 -6.96
C LEU A 6 -2.11 9.52 -6.17
N ILE A 7 -1.63 9.98 -5.03
CA ILE A 7 -0.89 9.15 -4.06
C ILE A 7 -1.73 9.05 -2.79
N GLY A 8 -2.10 7.83 -2.42
CA GLY A 8 -2.77 7.52 -1.15
C GLY A 8 -1.80 6.83 -0.18
N THR A 9 -1.84 7.19 1.11
CA THR A 9 -1.00 6.56 2.14
C THR A 9 -1.80 6.11 3.34
N ASP A 10 -1.37 5.04 3.99
CA ASP A 10 -1.96 4.53 5.24
C ASP A 10 -0.90 3.79 6.08
N GLU A 11 -1.18 3.55 7.36
CA GLU A 11 -0.31 2.81 8.26
C GLU A 11 -1.01 1.74 9.10
N ALA A 12 -0.24 0.74 9.50
CA ALA A 12 -0.64 -0.30 10.44
C ALA A 12 0.46 -0.54 11.48
N GLY A 13 0.08 -0.87 12.72
CA GLY A 13 1.04 -1.16 13.79
C GLY A 13 1.54 0.06 14.57
N TYR A 14 0.92 1.24 14.41
CA TYR A 14 1.33 2.45 15.16
C TYR A 14 0.95 2.43 16.66
N GLY A 15 -0.20 1.81 16.98
CA GLY A 15 -0.73 1.74 18.35
C GLY A 15 -0.18 0.60 19.23
N PRO A 16 0.01 -0.63 18.72
CA PRO A 16 0.55 -1.75 19.49
C PRO A 16 1.95 -1.50 20.05
N ASN A 17 2.30 -2.22 21.13
CA ASN A 17 3.62 -2.14 21.75
C ASN A 17 4.68 -3.02 21.08
N LEU A 18 4.25 -4.01 20.29
CA LEU A 18 5.09 -5.01 19.65
C LEU A 18 4.70 -5.17 18.19
N GLY A 19 5.65 -5.67 17.40
CA GLY A 19 5.51 -5.83 15.96
C GLY A 19 6.07 -4.64 15.18
N PRO A 20 6.12 -4.75 13.85
CA PRO A 20 6.60 -3.66 13.02
C PRO A 20 5.52 -2.57 12.87
N LEU A 21 5.99 -1.34 12.65
CA LEU A 21 5.19 -0.29 12.03
C LEU A 21 5.29 -0.45 10.52
N THR A 22 4.18 -0.67 9.84
CA THR A 22 4.11 -0.72 8.38
C THR A 22 3.42 0.52 7.86
N VAL A 23 4.09 1.26 6.99
CA VAL A 23 3.51 2.40 6.26
C VAL A 23 3.49 2.06 4.78
N ALA A 24 2.36 2.25 4.11
CA ALA A 24 2.20 1.95 2.70
C ALA A 24 1.74 3.18 1.91
N ALA A 25 2.12 3.23 0.64
CA ALA A 25 1.68 4.23 -0.31
C ALA A 25 1.35 3.57 -1.66
N THR A 26 0.31 4.07 -2.33
CA THR A 26 -0.08 3.65 -3.68
C THR A 26 -0.18 4.87 -4.58
N ALA A 27 0.34 4.75 -5.81
CA ALA A 27 0.27 5.81 -6.81
C ALA A 27 -0.64 5.39 -7.97
N TRP A 28 -1.49 6.31 -8.41
CA TRP A 28 -2.51 6.07 -9.42
C TRP A 28 -2.50 7.18 -10.46
N HIS A 29 -2.69 6.84 -11.73
CA HIS A 29 -3.05 7.80 -12.77
C HIS A 29 -4.57 7.86 -12.88
N LEU A 30 -5.13 9.06 -12.78
CA LEU A 30 -6.55 9.35 -13.01
C LEU A 30 -6.69 10.17 -14.31
N PRO A 31 -7.62 9.81 -15.20
CA PRO A 31 -7.92 10.64 -16.37
C PRO A 31 -8.59 11.96 -15.95
N ASP A 32 -8.67 12.92 -16.86
CA ASP A 32 -9.40 14.16 -16.63
C ASP A 32 -10.87 13.90 -16.24
N GLY A 33 -11.39 14.72 -15.33
CA GLY A 33 -12.79 14.64 -14.89
C GLY A 33 -13.07 13.57 -13.84
N VAL A 34 -12.10 12.70 -13.52
CA VAL A 34 -12.19 11.77 -12.39
C VAL A 34 -11.53 12.41 -11.17
N GLU A 35 -12.32 12.72 -10.16
CA GLU A 35 -11.81 13.20 -8.87
C GLU A 35 -11.51 12.02 -7.93
N PRO A 36 -10.49 12.12 -7.06
CA PRO A 36 -10.13 11.04 -6.14
C PRO A 36 -11.28 10.53 -5.27
N LEU A 37 -12.19 11.42 -4.86
CA LEU A 37 -13.34 11.07 -4.03
C LEU A 37 -14.37 10.23 -4.78
N ASP A 38 -14.37 10.28 -6.11
CA ASP A 38 -15.30 9.55 -6.96
C ASP A 38 -14.80 8.15 -7.31
N LEU A 39 -13.58 7.76 -6.91
CA LEU A 39 -12.99 6.45 -7.23
C LEU A 39 -13.87 5.27 -6.81
N TRP A 40 -14.62 5.40 -5.71
CA TRP A 40 -15.59 4.38 -5.30
C TRP A 40 -16.74 4.26 -6.29
N GLU A 41 -17.29 5.37 -6.76
CA GLU A 41 -18.37 5.39 -7.73
C GLU A 41 -17.91 4.94 -9.12
N GLU A 42 -16.69 5.31 -9.49
CA GLU A 42 -16.03 4.79 -10.67
C GLU A 42 -15.91 3.27 -10.55
N LEU A 43 -15.24 2.74 -9.53
CA LEU A 43 -14.95 1.31 -9.46
C LEU A 43 -16.07 0.44 -8.84
N LYS A 44 -17.28 0.98 -8.60
CA LYS A 44 -18.38 0.28 -7.90
C LYS A 44 -18.88 -1.00 -8.55
N SER A 45 -18.58 -1.21 -9.83
CA SER A 45 -18.90 -2.43 -10.59
C SER A 45 -18.04 -3.62 -10.16
N VAL A 46 -16.84 -3.37 -9.63
CA VAL A 46 -15.86 -4.40 -9.26
C VAL A 46 -15.38 -4.28 -7.81
N LEU A 47 -15.51 -3.12 -7.17
CA LEU A 47 -15.13 -2.89 -5.77
C LEU A 47 -16.35 -2.60 -4.90
N THR A 48 -16.27 -3.02 -3.63
CA THR A 48 -17.21 -2.65 -2.57
C THR A 48 -16.48 -2.41 -1.27
N SER A 49 -16.94 -1.44 -0.47
CA SER A 49 -16.46 -1.19 0.90
C SER A 49 -17.43 -1.67 1.99
N ALA A 50 -18.56 -2.24 1.59
CA ALA A 50 -19.62 -2.74 2.46
C ALA A 50 -20.33 -3.89 1.73
N PRO A 51 -19.72 -5.09 1.68
CA PRO A 51 -20.27 -6.23 0.95
C PRO A 51 -21.59 -6.69 1.58
N GLU A 52 -22.55 -7.04 0.73
CA GLU A 52 -23.77 -7.72 1.13
C GLU A 52 -23.68 -9.22 0.85
N ARG A 53 -24.63 -10.02 1.38
CA ARG A 53 -24.63 -11.47 1.13
C ARG A 53 -24.76 -11.75 -0.36
N GLY A 54 -23.76 -12.42 -0.93
CA GLY A 54 -23.73 -12.79 -2.34
C GLY A 54 -23.14 -11.71 -3.26
N ASP A 55 -22.59 -10.62 -2.70
CA ASP A 55 -21.85 -9.63 -3.46
C ASP A 55 -20.70 -10.30 -4.23
N GLN A 56 -20.56 -9.93 -5.50
CA GLN A 56 -19.58 -10.48 -6.43
C GLN A 56 -18.47 -9.46 -6.73
N ARG A 57 -18.29 -8.47 -5.85
CA ARG A 57 -17.29 -7.41 -5.94
C ARG A 57 -16.19 -7.65 -4.92
N LEU A 58 -14.99 -7.23 -5.28
CA LEU A 58 -13.83 -7.34 -4.42
C LEU A 58 -13.99 -6.40 -3.22
N PHE A 59 -13.87 -6.97 -2.02
CA PHE A 59 -14.00 -6.21 -0.80
C PHE A 59 -12.71 -5.45 -0.50
N VAL A 60 -12.79 -4.12 -0.54
CA VAL A 60 -11.71 -3.20 -0.16
C VAL A 60 -12.29 -2.18 0.81
N ALA A 61 -11.72 -2.06 2.00
CA ALA A 61 -12.12 -1.07 2.99
C ALA A 61 -11.00 -0.88 4.02
N ASP A 62 -11.28 -0.11 5.07
CA ASP A 62 -10.48 -0.10 6.29
C ASP A 62 -10.18 -1.54 6.74
N SER A 63 -8.91 -1.82 7.02
CA SER A 63 -8.43 -3.16 7.37
C SER A 63 -9.20 -3.80 8.54
N LYS A 64 -9.74 -3.00 9.47
CA LYS A 64 -10.55 -3.49 10.61
C LYS A 64 -11.98 -3.87 10.22
N LYS A 65 -12.44 -3.44 9.04
CA LYS A 65 -13.71 -3.88 8.44
C LYS A 65 -13.52 -5.11 7.56
N VAL A 66 -12.37 -5.22 6.90
CA VAL A 66 -12.04 -6.35 6.01
C VAL A 66 -11.59 -7.57 6.79
N PHE A 67 -10.80 -7.35 7.84
CA PHE A 67 -10.25 -8.42 8.66
C PHE A 67 -10.77 -8.32 10.10
N SER A 68 -11.35 -9.42 10.57
CA SER A 68 -11.68 -9.62 11.98
C SER A 68 -11.01 -10.91 12.48
N SER A 69 -10.59 -10.90 13.75
CA SER A 69 -9.94 -12.07 14.34
C SER A 69 -10.91 -13.27 14.36
N GLY A 70 -10.67 -14.25 13.49
CA GLY A 70 -11.47 -15.47 13.38
C GLY A 70 -12.16 -15.69 12.02
N GLU A 71 -12.17 -14.71 11.12
CA GLU A 71 -12.85 -14.79 9.81
C GLU A 71 -11.93 -15.11 8.62
N GLY A 72 -10.72 -15.62 8.88
CA GLY A 72 -9.73 -15.93 7.84
C GLY A 72 -8.97 -14.70 7.34
N LEU A 73 -8.00 -14.92 6.46
CA LEU A 73 -7.20 -13.89 5.79
C LEU A 73 -7.65 -13.66 4.34
N GLU A 74 -8.48 -14.55 3.78
CA GLU A 74 -8.82 -14.56 2.35
C GLU A 74 -9.23 -13.18 1.81
N SER A 75 -10.19 -12.50 2.46
CA SER A 75 -10.71 -11.21 1.98
C SER A 75 -9.63 -10.12 1.93
N LEU A 76 -8.69 -10.13 2.88
CA LEU A 76 -7.58 -9.19 2.91
C LEU A 76 -6.52 -9.57 1.87
N GLU A 77 -6.16 -10.85 1.83
CA GLU A 77 -5.11 -11.39 1.00
C GLU A 77 -5.43 -11.28 -0.49
N VAL A 78 -6.63 -11.67 -0.92
CA VAL A 78 -7.04 -11.62 -2.33
C VAL A 78 -6.94 -10.19 -2.87
N ALA A 79 -7.42 -9.19 -2.13
CA ALA A 79 -7.35 -7.80 -2.58
C ALA A 79 -5.90 -7.32 -2.72
N VAL A 80 -5.08 -7.53 -1.70
CA VAL A 80 -3.67 -7.11 -1.70
C VAL A 80 -2.88 -7.80 -2.82
N LEU A 81 -3.01 -9.12 -2.95
CA LEU A 81 -2.27 -9.90 -3.96
C LEU A 81 -2.73 -9.60 -5.39
N ALA A 82 -4.02 -9.31 -5.60
CA ALA A 82 -4.52 -8.88 -6.90
C ALA A 82 -3.90 -7.54 -7.32
N PHE A 83 -3.86 -6.54 -6.43
CA PHE A 83 -3.25 -5.24 -6.75
C PHE A 83 -1.73 -5.31 -6.95
N LEU A 84 -1.02 -6.16 -6.18
CA LEU A 84 0.41 -6.39 -6.38
C LEU A 84 0.69 -7.06 -7.73
N THR A 85 -0.12 -8.05 -8.10
CA THR A 85 0.01 -8.74 -9.40
C THR A 85 -0.28 -7.80 -10.57
N LEU A 86 -1.19 -6.84 -10.45
CA LEU A 86 -1.45 -5.82 -11.48
C LEU A 86 -0.20 -4.99 -11.84
N ILE A 87 0.74 -4.84 -10.91
CA ILE A 87 2.01 -4.15 -11.13
C ILE A 87 3.20 -5.12 -11.25
N ASN A 88 2.92 -6.39 -11.56
CA ASN A 88 3.90 -7.45 -11.80
C ASN A 88 4.86 -7.68 -10.62
N VAL A 89 4.39 -7.51 -9.38
CA VAL A 89 5.13 -7.93 -8.19
C VAL A 89 5.03 -9.44 -8.04
N ASP A 90 6.16 -10.09 -7.76
CA ASP A 90 6.20 -11.52 -7.39
C ASP A 90 5.60 -11.69 -5.99
N THR A 91 4.54 -12.50 -5.91
CA THR A 91 3.75 -12.71 -4.70
C THR A 91 3.90 -14.10 -4.09
N ALA A 92 4.96 -14.86 -4.40
CA ALA A 92 5.08 -16.24 -3.89
C ALA A 92 5.36 -16.32 -2.36
N SER A 93 5.95 -15.31 -1.74
CA SER A 93 6.14 -15.24 -0.29
C SER A 93 6.11 -13.82 0.27
N ILE A 94 5.83 -13.69 1.58
CA ILE A 94 5.77 -12.39 2.26
C ILE A 94 7.10 -11.63 2.18
N ASP A 95 8.24 -12.31 2.28
CA ASP A 95 9.55 -11.67 2.20
C ASP A 95 9.88 -11.19 0.78
N GLN A 96 9.43 -11.92 -0.25
CA GLN A 96 9.56 -11.50 -1.65
C GLN A 96 8.70 -10.27 -1.95
N VAL A 97 7.43 -10.30 -1.52
CA VAL A 97 6.50 -9.16 -1.65
C VAL A 97 7.09 -7.93 -0.96
N CYS A 98 7.42 -8.04 0.33
CA CYS A 98 7.93 -6.92 1.10
C CYS A 98 9.24 -6.39 0.52
N ARG A 99 10.15 -7.25 0.03
CA ARG A 99 11.37 -6.81 -0.66
C ARG A 99 11.05 -6.05 -1.95
N ALA A 100 10.07 -6.51 -2.73
CA ALA A 100 9.71 -5.90 -4.02
C ALA A 100 9.07 -4.52 -3.87
N ILE A 101 8.26 -4.32 -2.83
CA ILE A 101 7.60 -3.03 -2.55
C ILE A 101 8.39 -2.15 -1.59
N SER A 102 9.49 -2.62 -1.04
CA SER A 102 10.36 -1.81 -0.18
C SER A 102 11.06 -0.70 -0.98
N MET A 103 11.35 0.38 -0.28
CA MET A 103 11.97 1.56 -0.87
C MET A 103 13.43 1.27 -1.23
N PRO A 104 13.91 1.63 -2.44
CA PRO A 104 15.30 1.41 -2.84
C PRO A 104 16.31 2.13 -1.94
N THR A 105 15.87 3.21 -1.29
CA THR A 105 16.69 4.16 -0.52
C THR A 105 16.78 3.82 0.98
N GLN A 106 16.29 2.65 1.42
CA GLN A 106 16.35 2.27 2.84
C GLN A 106 17.78 2.11 3.35
N VAL A 107 18.02 2.58 4.57
CA VAL A 107 19.33 2.51 5.27
C VAL A 107 19.80 1.06 5.43
N ALA A 108 18.86 0.14 5.69
CA ALA A 108 19.10 -1.30 5.69
C ALA A 108 18.09 -1.98 4.76
N PRO A 109 18.50 -2.96 3.94
CA PRO A 109 17.56 -3.74 3.14
C PRO A 109 16.54 -4.45 4.04
N PHE A 110 15.26 -4.43 3.66
CA PHE A 110 14.19 -5.15 4.34
C PHE A 110 14.59 -6.57 4.75
N SER A 111 15.28 -7.31 3.87
CA SER A 111 15.70 -8.69 4.13
C SER A 111 16.59 -8.84 5.36
N HIS A 112 17.45 -7.86 5.65
CA HIS A 112 18.32 -7.90 6.82
C HIS A 112 17.52 -7.71 8.11
N ALA A 113 16.65 -6.69 8.15
CA ALA A 113 15.82 -6.42 9.31
C ALA A 113 14.79 -7.54 9.55
N TYR A 114 14.20 -8.08 8.49
CA TYR A 114 13.29 -9.22 8.55
C TYR A 114 13.98 -10.47 9.14
N GLN A 115 15.22 -10.76 8.75
CA GLN A 115 15.98 -11.91 9.27
C GLN A 115 16.51 -11.72 10.70
N ALA A 116 16.64 -10.47 11.17
CA ALA A 116 17.07 -10.18 12.53
C ALA A 116 16.00 -10.53 13.57
N GLU A 117 14.73 -10.55 13.18
CA GLU A 117 13.62 -10.92 14.07
C GLU A 117 13.59 -12.44 14.31
N PRO A 118 13.70 -12.91 15.57
CA PRO A 118 13.85 -14.34 15.88
C PRO A 118 12.67 -15.25 15.46
N TRP A 119 11.50 -14.68 15.21
CA TRP A 119 10.29 -15.41 14.82
C TRP A 119 10.07 -15.46 13.30
N ASN A 120 10.86 -14.75 12.51
CA ASN A 120 10.74 -14.74 11.05
C ASN A 120 11.52 -15.91 10.44
N THR A 121 10.91 -16.60 9.48
CA THR A 121 11.56 -17.66 8.70
C THR A 121 11.99 -17.15 7.33
N THR A 122 13.03 -17.73 6.74
CA THR A 122 13.42 -17.50 5.34
C THR A 122 13.50 -18.84 4.59
N PRO A 123 12.75 -19.04 3.48
CA PRO A 123 11.75 -18.12 2.95
C PRO A 123 10.63 -17.86 3.98
N GLY A 124 10.02 -16.68 3.87
CA GLY A 124 8.90 -16.29 4.70
C GLY A 124 7.65 -17.11 4.38
N LEU A 125 6.53 -16.71 4.99
CA LEU A 125 5.24 -17.32 4.74
C LEU A 125 4.92 -17.34 3.24
N THR A 126 4.63 -18.53 2.71
CA THR A 126 4.14 -18.71 1.34
C THR A 126 2.79 -18.04 1.19
N LEU A 127 2.61 -17.33 0.09
CA LEU A 127 1.36 -16.65 -0.26
C LEU A 127 0.81 -17.26 -1.56
N PRO A 128 -0.52 -17.36 -1.72
CA PRO A 128 -1.55 -17.08 -0.71
C PRO A 128 -1.56 -18.11 0.45
N VAL A 129 -2.02 -17.67 1.61
CA VAL A 129 -2.21 -18.46 2.85
C VAL A 129 -3.62 -19.03 2.92
N ASP A 130 -4.62 -18.24 2.53
CA ASP A 130 -6.05 -18.52 2.76
C ASP A 130 -6.88 -18.34 1.49
N SER A 131 -6.23 -18.28 0.33
CA SER A 131 -6.88 -18.30 -0.98
C SER A 131 -6.09 -19.12 -2.00
N SER A 132 -6.52 -19.12 -3.27
CA SER A 132 -5.83 -19.79 -4.37
C SER A 132 -5.28 -18.81 -5.41
N GLU A 133 -4.22 -19.22 -6.11
CA GLU A 133 -3.65 -18.46 -7.23
C GLU A 133 -4.68 -18.21 -8.33
N ASP A 134 -5.56 -19.18 -8.61
CA ASP A 134 -6.63 -19.06 -9.60
C ASP A 134 -7.64 -17.98 -9.19
N HIS A 135 -8.08 -17.96 -7.93
CA HIS A 135 -9.02 -16.96 -7.42
C HIS A 135 -8.44 -15.54 -7.52
N ILE A 136 -7.15 -15.37 -7.17
CA ILE A 136 -6.46 -14.09 -7.32
C ILE A 136 -6.36 -13.68 -8.80
N SER A 137 -6.05 -14.64 -9.69
CA SER A 137 -5.91 -14.38 -11.13
C SER A 137 -7.22 -13.94 -11.78
N GLU A 138 -8.36 -14.48 -11.36
CA GLU A 138 -9.69 -14.03 -11.80
C GLU A 138 -9.94 -12.57 -11.42
N TRP A 139 -9.54 -12.18 -10.20
CA TRP A 139 -9.63 -10.78 -9.75
C TRP A 139 -8.68 -9.86 -10.49
N VAL A 140 -7.45 -10.28 -10.76
CA VAL A 140 -6.49 -9.51 -11.57
C VAL A 140 -7.07 -9.22 -12.95
N ALA A 141 -7.64 -10.23 -13.62
CA ALA A 141 -8.27 -10.05 -14.93
C ALA A 141 -9.44 -9.05 -14.88
N THR A 142 -10.31 -9.18 -13.86
CA THR A 142 -11.48 -8.34 -13.66
C THR A 142 -11.09 -6.89 -13.37
N LEU A 143 -10.15 -6.66 -12.46
CA LEU A 143 -9.64 -5.33 -12.12
C LEU A 143 -8.94 -4.69 -13.32
N ASN A 144 -8.08 -5.43 -14.02
CA ASN A 144 -7.35 -4.90 -15.18
C ASN A 144 -8.31 -4.42 -16.28
N ALA A 145 -9.36 -5.21 -16.57
CA ALA A 145 -10.37 -4.84 -17.55
C ALA A 145 -11.14 -3.57 -17.15
N GLU A 146 -11.56 -3.45 -15.88
CA GLU A 146 -12.32 -2.30 -15.42
C GLU A 146 -11.46 -1.03 -15.31
N LEU A 147 -10.22 -1.15 -14.83
CA LEU A 147 -9.25 -0.04 -14.78
C LEU A 147 -8.96 0.49 -16.19
N ALA A 148 -8.71 -0.41 -17.15
CA ALA A 148 -8.47 -0.05 -18.54
C ALA A 148 -9.67 0.65 -19.19
N LYS A 149 -10.89 0.14 -18.96
CA LYS A 149 -12.14 0.74 -19.44
C LYS A 149 -12.33 2.18 -18.95
N ARG A 150 -11.84 2.49 -17.74
CA ARG A 150 -11.94 3.81 -17.12
C ARG A 150 -10.72 4.70 -17.35
N GLY A 151 -9.66 4.19 -17.97
CA GLY A 151 -8.40 4.93 -18.11
C GLY A 151 -7.67 5.18 -16.78
N ILE A 152 -8.02 4.45 -15.73
CA ILE A 152 -7.35 4.50 -14.43
C ILE A 152 -6.19 3.50 -14.46
N ARG A 153 -5.02 3.87 -13.92
CA ARG A 153 -3.88 2.95 -13.81
C ARG A 153 -3.30 2.96 -12.41
N LEU A 154 -3.04 1.78 -11.85
CA LEU A 154 -2.16 1.63 -10.70
C LEU A 154 -0.72 1.74 -11.19
N LEU A 155 -0.01 2.76 -10.72
CA LEU A 155 1.37 3.08 -11.14
C LEU A 155 2.41 2.42 -10.25
N GLY A 156 2.08 2.19 -8.98
CA GLY A 156 3.00 1.54 -8.07
C GLY A 156 2.46 1.43 -6.65
N ILE A 157 3.02 0.47 -5.91
CA ILE A 157 2.82 0.26 -4.48
C ILE A 157 4.20 0.29 -3.83
N ARG A 158 4.33 1.02 -2.72
CA ARG A 158 5.51 1.02 -1.87
C ARG A 158 5.11 0.80 -0.43
N ALA A 159 5.97 0.12 0.34
CA ALA A 159 5.81 -0.01 1.77
C ALA A 159 7.14 0.14 2.50
N ARG A 160 7.04 0.59 3.75
CA ARG A 160 8.15 0.65 4.70
C ARG A 160 7.72 -0.11 5.94
N VAL A 161 8.37 -1.25 6.17
CA VAL A 161 8.18 -2.10 7.35
C VAL A 161 9.32 -1.81 8.33
N MET A 162 9.03 -1.03 9.37
CA MET A 162 9.99 -0.69 10.42
C MET A 162 9.84 -1.67 11.59
N PHE A 163 10.84 -2.52 11.76
CA PHE A 163 10.91 -3.47 12.86
C PHE A 163 11.25 -2.77 14.20
N PRO A 164 10.95 -3.40 15.36
CA PRO A 164 11.13 -2.78 16.67
C PRO A 164 12.50 -2.15 16.92
N GLU A 165 13.59 -2.79 16.49
CA GLU A 165 14.94 -2.24 16.68
C GLU A 165 15.11 -0.89 15.96
N GLU A 166 14.86 -0.84 14.65
CA GLU A 166 14.95 0.39 13.85
C GLU A 166 13.99 1.46 14.38
N PHE A 167 12.74 1.09 14.66
CA PHE A 167 11.73 2.01 15.16
C PHE A 167 12.17 2.67 16.48
N ASN A 168 12.66 1.87 17.44
CA ASN A 168 13.11 2.38 18.72
C ASN A 168 14.32 3.29 18.58
N GLN A 169 15.26 2.98 17.67
CA GLN A 169 16.41 3.83 17.38
C GLN A 169 15.97 5.19 16.80
N LEU A 170 15.05 5.20 15.83
CA LEU A 170 14.54 6.43 15.22
C LEU A 170 13.73 7.27 16.21
N VAL A 171 12.95 6.64 17.09
CA VAL A 171 12.23 7.34 18.16
C VAL A 171 13.20 7.98 19.13
N ALA A 172 14.27 7.28 19.53
CA ALA A 172 15.29 7.84 20.41
C ALA A 172 16.04 9.04 19.78
N GLN A 173 16.22 9.05 18.45
CA GLN A 173 16.85 10.14 17.73
C GLN A 173 15.94 11.37 17.55
N THR A 174 14.65 11.15 17.37
CA THR A 174 13.67 12.21 17.05
C THR A 174 12.86 12.68 18.26
N ASP A 175 12.93 11.94 19.37
CA ASP A 175 12.08 12.07 20.56
C ASP A 175 10.57 12.07 20.23
N SER A 176 10.17 11.45 19.11
CA SER A 176 8.78 11.49 18.65
C SER A 176 8.41 10.38 17.68
N LYS A 177 7.51 9.48 18.10
CA LYS A 177 6.87 8.47 17.23
C LYS A 177 6.16 9.12 16.02
N GLY A 178 5.53 10.28 16.23
CA GLY A 178 4.81 10.99 15.17
C GLY A 178 5.72 11.58 14.11
N VAL A 179 6.95 11.96 14.47
CA VAL A 179 7.98 12.37 13.49
C VAL A 179 8.45 11.16 12.69
N VAL A 180 8.71 10.02 13.33
CA VAL A 180 9.11 8.78 12.64
C VAL A 180 8.05 8.35 11.61
N LEU A 181 6.78 8.30 12.01
CA LEU A 181 5.67 7.99 11.09
C LEU A 181 5.61 8.98 9.92
N SER A 182 5.64 10.29 10.21
CA SER A 182 5.51 11.30 9.15
C SER A 182 6.68 11.27 8.17
N ASN A 183 7.90 11.03 8.65
CA ASN A 183 9.07 10.90 7.79
C ASN A 183 8.97 9.66 6.89
N ALA A 184 8.52 8.53 7.44
CA ALA A 184 8.28 7.32 6.67
C ALA A 184 7.23 7.53 5.57
N THR A 185 6.09 8.16 5.91
CA THR A 185 5.03 8.47 4.96
C THR A 185 5.48 9.42 3.86
N LEU A 186 6.20 10.50 4.21
CA LEU A 186 6.65 11.49 3.21
C LEU A 186 7.76 10.96 2.31
N GLN A 187 8.62 10.07 2.80
CA GLN A 187 9.54 9.31 1.96
C GLN A 187 8.75 8.44 0.97
N LEU A 188 7.74 7.69 1.47
CA LEU A 188 6.60 7.12 0.74
C LEU A 188 6.23 7.87 -0.54
N VAL A 189 5.73 9.07 -0.29
CA VAL A 189 5.20 9.99 -1.28
C VAL A 189 6.30 10.45 -2.24
N ARG A 190 7.49 10.79 -1.72
CA ARG A 190 8.61 11.28 -2.53
C ARG A 190 9.08 10.23 -3.54
N ASP A 191 9.34 8.98 -3.11
CA ASP A 191 9.84 7.97 -4.05
C ASP A 191 8.82 7.65 -5.16
N LEU A 192 7.53 7.61 -4.83
CA LEU A 192 6.48 7.42 -5.83
C LEU A 192 6.33 8.63 -6.76
N ALA A 193 6.41 9.85 -6.22
CA ALA A 193 6.36 11.08 -7.02
C ALA A 193 7.56 11.19 -7.96
N ASP A 194 8.77 10.89 -7.47
CA ASP A 194 10.00 10.91 -8.27
C ASP A 194 9.97 9.82 -9.36
N ALA A 195 9.46 8.62 -9.04
CA ALA A 195 9.25 7.57 -10.03
C ALA A 195 8.25 7.99 -11.13
N CYS A 196 7.17 8.68 -10.77
CA CYS A 196 6.24 9.23 -11.75
C CYS A 196 6.87 10.38 -12.56
N ALA A 197 7.67 11.23 -11.93
CA ALA A 197 8.35 12.35 -12.59
C ALA A 197 9.39 11.89 -13.62
N ALA A 198 10.00 10.71 -13.40
CA ALA A 198 10.95 10.09 -14.32
C ALA A 198 10.27 9.47 -15.55
N ASP A 199 8.96 9.22 -15.51
CA ASP A 199 8.17 8.75 -16.65
C ASP A 199 7.75 9.93 -17.53
N ALA A 200 8.13 9.89 -18.81
CA ALA A 200 7.88 10.98 -19.75
C ALA A 200 6.38 11.28 -19.98
N GLU A 201 5.48 10.31 -19.78
CA GLU A 201 4.03 10.54 -19.91
C GLU A 201 3.41 11.22 -18.68
N LEU A 202 4.06 11.04 -17.53
CA LEU A 202 3.57 11.43 -16.21
C LEU A 202 4.28 12.67 -15.65
N SER A 203 5.47 13.02 -16.16
CA SER A 203 6.33 14.08 -15.64
C SER A 203 5.70 15.47 -15.52
N GLU A 204 4.75 15.80 -16.39
CA GLU A 204 4.04 17.08 -16.38
C GLU A 204 2.69 17.02 -15.63
N LYS A 205 2.33 15.88 -15.03
CA LYS A 205 1.06 15.69 -14.34
C LYS A 205 1.14 16.27 -12.93
N ALA A 206 0.06 16.94 -12.51
CA ALA A 206 -0.07 17.35 -11.12
C ALA A 206 -0.22 16.13 -10.20
N THR A 207 0.48 16.14 -9.07
CA THR A 207 0.39 15.11 -8.04
C THR A 207 -0.46 15.61 -6.87
N LEU A 208 -1.53 14.88 -6.58
CA LEU A 208 -2.34 15.06 -5.38
C LEU A 208 -2.02 13.95 -4.39
N VAL A 209 -1.83 14.32 -3.13
CA VAL A 209 -1.49 13.39 -2.05
C VAL A 209 -2.64 13.39 -1.05
N VAL A 210 -3.12 12.20 -0.70
CA VAL A 210 -4.15 11.95 0.32
C VAL A 210 -3.53 11.08 1.41
N CYS A 211 -3.48 11.61 2.62
CA CYS A 211 -2.91 10.94 3.79
C CYS A 211 -3.86 11.05 4.97
N ASP A 212 -3.87 10.02 5.80
CA ASP A 212 -4.44 10.12 7.14
C ASP A 212 -3.68 11.12 8.00
N LYS A 213 -4.40 11.71 8.96
CA LYS A 213 -3.83 12.72 9.84
C LYS A 213 -2.93 12.06 10.88
N HIS A 214 -1.64 12.38 10.88
CA HIS A 214 -0.68 11.85 11.86
C HIS A 214 -0.82 12.55 13.22
N GLY A 215 -1.78 12.09 14.02
CA GLY A 215 -2.07 12.61 15.35
C GLY A 215 -2.57 14.07 15.34
N GLY A 216 -2.02 14.92 16.19
CA GLY A 216 -2.43 16.33 16.31
C GLY A 216 -1.84 17.27 15.24
N ARG A 217 -0.99 16.76 14.34
CA ARG A 217 -0.25 17.58 13.38
C ARG A 217 -1.20 18.17 12.32
N ASN A 218 -1.11 19.48 12.10
CA ASN A 218 -1.86 20.22 11.08
C ASN A 218 -0.96 20.82 9.99
N ARG A 219 0.36 20.66 10.14
CA ARG A 219 1.40 21.28 9.30
C ARG A 219 2.52 20.28 9.07
N TYR A 220 2.90 20.13 7.82
CA TYR A 220 3.89 19.15 7.37
C TYR A 220 5.08 19.81 6.66
N ASP A 221 5.05 21.13 6.49
CA ASP A 221 6.08 21.93 5.82
C ASP A 221 7.46 21.80 6.44
N GLU A 222 7.55 21.61 7.76
CA GLU A 222 8.82 21.38 8.47
C GLU A 222 9.48 20.02 8.16
N LEU A 223 8.78 19.12 7.46
CA LEU A 223 9.23 17.76 7.15
C LEU A 223 9.53 17.54 5.65
N ILE A 224 9.30 18.55 4.80
CA ILE A 224 9.42 18.47 3.33
C ILE A 224 10.73 19.07 2.85
#